data_AF-A0A7C7P149-F1
#
_entry.id   AF-A0A7C7P149-F1
#
_cell.length_a   1.000
_cell.length_b   1.000
_cell.length_c   1.000
_cell.angle_alpha   90.00
_cell.angle_beta   90.00
_cell.angle_gamma   90.00
#
_symmetry.space_group_name_H-M   'P 1'
#
loop_
_entity.id
_entity.type
_entity.pdbx_description
1 polymer ?
#
loop_
_entity_poly.entity_id
_entity_poly.type
_entity_poly.pdbx_seq_one_letter_code
_entity_poly.pdbx_strand_id
1 'polypeptide(L)'
;ARIIPTDETLGATEAGVIYFFDNVLGDGREEQLAQLRDGLRELQTAAALTFGSAYFHRLEVEQQDQLLTEIENTEFFSTMRYLTIAGMFSLPEYGGNRENIGYQLIGFDDRHFWQPPFGFYDADYAEKGE
;
A
#
# COMPACT_ATOMS: atom_id res chain seq x y z
N ALA A 1 9.17 -5.56 -0.53
CA ALA A 1 7.71 -5.76 -0.77
C ALA A 1 7.48 -6.43 -2.12
N ARG A 2 6.30 -7.03 -2.39
CA ARG A 2 5.97 -7.67 -3.69
C ARG A 2 5.02 -6.88 -4.59
N ILE A 3 4.04 -6.19 -4.00
CA ILE A 3 3.03 -5.45 -4.78
C ILE A 3 3.62 -4.16 -5.39
N ILE A 4 4.44 -3.44 -4.61
CA ILE A 4 5.25 -2.31 -5.07
C ILE A 4 6.66 -2.53 -4.51
N PRO A 5 7.51 -3.29 -5.22
CA PRO A 5 8.86 -3.61 -4.77
C PRO A 5 9.78 -2.38 -4.84
N THR A 6 10.89 -2.46 -4.13
CA THR A 6 12.00 -1.52 -4.24
C THR A 6 12.93 -2.03 -5.33
N ASP A 7 13.21 -1.20 -6.33
CA ASP A 7 14.11 -1.49 -7.44
C ASP A 7 15.09 -0.32 -7.67
N GLU A 8 15.06 0.31 -8.84
CA GLU A 8 15.71 1.60 -9.09
C GLU A 8 15.01 2.74 -8.32
N THR A 9 13.76 2.51 -7.90
CA THR A 9 12.93 3.43 -7.13
C THR A 9 12.50 2.86 -5.78
N LEU A 10 12.12 3.73 -4.86
CA LEU A 10 11.67 3.34 -3.52
C LEU A 10 10.25 2.73 -3.56
N GLY A 11 10.05 1.65 -2.80
CA GLY A 11 8.82 0.86 -2.84
C GLY A 11 7.90 1.07 -1.64
N ALA A 12 6.90 0.19 -1.50
CA ALA A 12 5.93 0.25 -0.41
C ALA A 12 6.55 0.15 0.99
N THR A 13 7.69 -0.53 1.11
CA THR A 13 8.40 -0.66 2.39
C THR A 13 8.95 0.70 2.84
N GLU A 14 9.66 1.42 1.96
CA GLU A 14 10.25 2.73 2.28
C GLU A 14 9.19 3.82 2.41
N ALA A 15 8.12 3.76 1.59
CA ALA A 15 6.96 4.63 1.69
C ALA A 15 6.16 4.45 2.99
N GLY A 16 6.50 3.47 3.84
CA GLY A 16 5.85 3.29 5.14
C GLY A 16 4.43 2.74 5.04
N VAL A 17 4.09 2.05 3.96
CA VAL A 17 2.73 1.55 3.70
C VAL A 17 2.17 0.72 4.86
N ILE A 18 3.00 -0.01 5.61
CA ILE A 18 2.52 -0.78 6.77
C ILE A 18 1.90 0.10 7.86
N TYR A 19 2.38 1.33 8.06
CA TYR A 19 1.82 2.24 9.05
C TYR A 19 0.45 2.79 8.61
N PHE A 20 0.22 2.90 7.30
CA PHE A 20 -1.12 3.17 6.77
C PHE A 20 -2.09 2.04 7.13
N PHE A 21 -1.66 0.78 7.06
CA PHE A 21 -2.51 -0.35 7.47
C PHE A 21 -2.86 -0.24 8.95
N ASP A 22 -1.89 0.05 9.82
CA ASP A 22 -2.13 0.21 11.25
C ASP A 22 -3.14 1.33 11.54
N ASN A 23 -2.99 2.48 10.90
CA ASN A 23 -3.89 3.63 11.08
C ASN A 23 -5.30 3.34 10.58
N VAL A 24 -5.42 2.79 9.37
CA VAL A 24 -6.72 2.52 8.76
C VAL A 24 -7.41 1.38 9.50
N LEU A 25 -6.74 0.24 9.72
CA LEU A 25 -7.38 -0.90 10.38
C LEU A 25 -7.54 -0.71 11.90
N GLY A 26 -6.81 0.23 12.50
CA GLY A 26 -6.95 0.61 13.91
C GLY A 26 -8.12 1.53 14.22
N ASP A 27 -8.78 2.10 13.20
CA ASP A 27 -9.90 3.03 13.35
C ASP A 27 -11.22 2.44 12.83
N GLY A 28 -12.04 1.92 13.75
CA GLY A 28 -13.43 1.50 13.51
C GLY A 28 -13.63 0.41 12.45
N ARG A 29 -12.57 -0.37 12.17
CA ARG A 29 -12.52 -1.41 11.13
C ARG A 29 -12.13 -2.78 11.69
N GLU A 30 -12.60 -3.09 12.89
CA GLU A 30 -12.28 -4.34 13.60
C GLU A 30 -12.74 -5.58 12.83
N GLU A 31 -13.87 -5.51 12.13
CA GLU A 31 -14.39 -6.61 11.31
C GLU A 31 -13.47 -6.90 10.13
N GLN A 32 -13.04 -5.85 9.41
CA GLN A 32 -12.12 -5.97 8.29
C GLN A 32 -10.75 -6.48 8.76
N LEU A 33 -10.26 -5.98 9.91
CA LEU A 33 -9.04 -6.48 10.52
C LEU A 33 -9.13 -7.97 10.88
N ALA A 34 -10.29 -8.44 11.39
CA ALA A 34 -10.51 -9.85 11.66
C ALA A 34 -10.47 -10.70 10.38
N GLN A 35 -11.15 -10.27 9.32
CA GLN A 35 -11.12 -10.94 8.01
C GLN A 35 -9.71 -11.05 7.43
N LEU A 36 -8.91 -9.98 7.53
CA LEU A 36 -7.51 -10.01 7.09
C LEU A 36 -6.63 -10.94 7.92
N ARG A 37 -6.86 -11.01 9.24
CA ARG A 37 -6.17 -11.96 10.12
C ARG A 37 -6.52 -13.42 9.79
N ASP A 38 -7.76 -13.68 9.41
CA ASP A 38 -8.19 -15.01 8.98
C ASP A 38 -7.54 -15.40 7.66
N GLY A 39 -7.53 -14.51 6.66
CA GLY A 39 -6.83 -14.75 5.39
C GLY A 39 -5.31 -14.94 5.57
N LEU A 40 -4.68 -14.21 6.50
CA LEU A 40 -3.27 -14.43 6.85
C LEU A 40 -3.05 -15.82 7.47
N ARG A 41 -3.97 -16.28 8.32
CA ARG A 41 -3.91 -17.62 8.92
C ARG A 41 -4.06 -18.72 7.86
N GLU A 42 -4.94 -18.53 6.89
CA GLU A 42 -5.13 -19.44 5.76
C GLU A 42 -3.85 -19.51 4.90
N LEU A 43 -3.24 -18.37 4.58
CA LEU A 43 -1.96 -18.34 3.85
C LEU A 43 -0.83 -19.04 4.61
N GLN A 44 -0.73 -18.84 5.93
CA GLN A 44 0.26 -19.57 6.75
C GLN A 44 -0.03 -21.07 6.78
N THR A 45 -1.31 -21.46 6.79
CA THR A 45 -1.70 -22.88 6.76
C THR A 45 -1.33 -23.51 5.42
N ALA A 46 -1.57 -22.83 4.30
CA ALA A 46 -1.14 -23.27 2.98
C ALA A 46 0.39 -23.41 2.90
N ALA A 47 1.14 -22.45 3.44
CA ALA A 47 2.61 -22.54 3.53
C ALA A 47 3.08 -23.77 4.32
N ALA A 48 2.42 -24.08 5.44
CA ALA A 48 2.75 -25.23 6.26
C ALA A 48 2.42 -26.56 5.55
N LEU A 49 1.27 -26.64 4.87
CA LEU A 49 0.84 -27.85 4.18
C LEU A 49 1.64 -28.14 2.91
N THR A 50 1.95 -27.11 2.12
CA THR A 50 2.61 -27.27 0.82
C THR A 50 4.14 -27.37 0.95
N PHE A 51 4.74 -26.62 1.88
CA PHE A 51 6.19 -26.49 1.98
C PHE A 51 6.77 -26.81 3.37
N GLY A 52 5.94 -27.16 4.35
CA GLY A 52 6.40 -27.52 5.69
C GLY A 52 6.89 -26.33 6.54
N SER A 53 6.64 -25.08 6.12
CA SER A 53 7.04 -23.88 6.87
C SER A 53 5.87 -23.29 7.64
N ALA A 54 6.06 -23.01 8.93
CA ALA A 54 5.04 -22.38 9.76
C ALA A 54 4.73 -20.92 9.38
N TYR A 55 5.64 -20.24 8.66
CA TYR A 55 5.50 -18.84 8.29
C TYR A 55 5.78 -18.63 6.81
N PHE A 56 4.87 -17.93 6.13
CA PHE A 56 4.99 -17.57 4.72
C PHE A 56 6.30 -16.84 4.40
N HIS A 57 6.69 -15.85 5.22
CA HIS A 57 7.88 -15.04 4.98
C HIS A 57 9.22 -15.80 5.08
N ARG A 58 9.21 -17.05 5.55
CA ARG A 58 10.40 -17.93 5.65
C ARG A 58 10.58 -18.83 4.44
N LEU A 59 9.61 -18.89 3.54
CA LEU A 59 9.71 -19.66 2.31
C LEU A 59 10.70 -19.02 1.34
N GLU A 60 11.21 -19.79 0.39
CA GLU A 60 11.98 -19.23 -0.73
C GLU A 60 11.11 -18.30 -1.59
N VAL A 61 11.74 -17.40 -2.35
CA VAL A 61 11.03 -16.35 -3.09
C VAL A 61 9.99 -16.95 -4.06
N GLU A 62 10.37 -18.00 -4.77
CA GLU A 62 9.53 -18.68 -5.76
C GLU A 62 8.34 -19.40 -5.10
N GLN A 63 8.53 -19.95 -3.89
CA GLN A 63 7.48 -20.60 -3.12
C GLN A 63 6.47 -19.58 -2.58
N GLN A 64 6.96 -18.41 -2.15
CA GLN A 64 6.11 -17.29 -1.75
C GLN A 64 5.26 -16.82 -2.94
N ASP A 65 5.87 -16.67 -4.13
CA ASP A 65 5.17 -16.23 -5.34
C ASP A 65 4.13 -17.26 -5.80
N GLN A 66 4.43 -18.56 -5.69
CA GLN A 66 3.48 -19.62 -5.98
C GLN A 66 2.22 -19.51 -5.11
N LEU A 67 2.36 -19.42 -3.78
CA LEU A 67 1.20 -19.32 -2.88
C LEU A 67 0.40 -18.04 -3.12
N LEU A 68 1.07 -16.92 -3.40
CA LEU A 68 0.39 -15.67 -3.70
C LEU A 68 -0.41 -15.76 -5.00
N THR A 69 0.13 -16.44 -6.00
CA THR A 69 -0.57 -16.70 -7.28
C THR A 69 -1.80 -17.58 -7.06
N GLU A 70 -1.70 -18.62 -6.22
CA GLU A 70 -2.83 -19.51 -5.90
C GLU A 70 -4.00 -18.77 -5.25
N ILE A 71 -3.74 -17.69 -4.50
CA ILE A 71 -4.76 -16.91 -3.80
C ILE A 71 -5.09 -15.57 -4.50
N GLU A 72 -4.57 -15.30 -5.69
CA GLU A 72 -4.64 -13.97 -6.32
C GLU A 72 -6.08 -13.46 -6.53
N ASN A 73 -7.04 -14.39 -6.67
CA ASN A 73 -8.45 -14.12 -6.90
C ASN A 73 -9.28 -14.08 -5.60
N THR A 74 -8.64 -14.16 -4.43
CA THR A 74 -9.32 -14.10 -3.13
C THR A 74 -9.57 -12.66 -2.68
N GLU A 75 -10.63 -12.46 -1.89
CA GLU A 75 -10.90 -11.18 -1.22
C GLU A 75 -9.74 -10.72 -0.34
N PHE A 76 -9.06 -11.66 0.34
CA PHE A 76 -7.89 -11.37 1.16
C PHE A 76 -6.76 -10.75 0.33
N PHE A 77 -6.37 -11.39 -0.78
CA PHE A 77 -5.31 -10.87 -1.64
C PHE A 77 -5.71 -9.53 -2.29
N SER A 78 -6.95 -9.44 -2.78
CA SER A 78 -7.51 -8.20 -3.35
C SER A 78 -7.45 -7.05 -2.35
N THR A 79 -7.85 -7.28 -1.10
CA THR A 79 -7.83 -6.27 -0.03
C THR A 79 -6.41 -5.86 0.34
N MET A 80 -5.48 -6.81 0.49
CA MET A 80 -4.07 -6.51 0.78
C MET A 80 -3.42 -5.70 -0.35
N ARG A 81 -3.75 -6.02 -1.61
CA ARG A 81 -3.31 -5.27 -2.79
C ARG A 81 -3.89 -3.85 -2.79
N TYR A 82 -5.20 -3.72 -2.55
CA TYR A 82 -5.86 -2.43 -2.45
C TYR A 82 -5.24 -1.54 -1.38
N LEU A 83 -5.09 -2.05 -0.15
CA LEU A 83 -4.50 -1.30 0.95
C LEU A 83 -3.04 -0.91 0.68
N THR A 84 -2.29 -1.76 -0.03
CA THR A 84 -0.91 -1.43 -0.43
C THR A 84 -0.87 -0.25 -1.40
N ILE A 85 -1.72 -0.27 -2.42
CA ILE A 85 -1.83 0.82 -3.40
C ILE A 85 -2.35 2.10 -2.71
N ALA A 86 -3.38 1.98 -1.87
CA ALA A 86 -3.94 3.10 -1.13
C ALA A 86 -2.89 3.72 -0.19
N GLY A 87 -2.15 2.91 0.56
CA GLY A 87 -1.08 3.40 1.43
C GLY A 87 0.11 3.99 0.65
N MET A 88 0.35 3.56 -0.58
CA MET A 88 1.41 4.13 -1.42
C MET A 88 1.06 5.51 -1.96
N PHE A 89 -0.20 5.74 -2.35
CA PHE A 89 -0.59 6.91 -3.13
C PHE A 89 -1.63 7.83 -2.46
N SER A 90 -2.03 7.55 -1.22
CA SER A 90 -2.82 8.50 -0.41
C SER A 90 -1.94 9.59 0.20
N LEU A 91 -2.57 10.58 0.85
CA LEU A 91 -1.85 11.61 1.58
C LEU A 91 -0.94 11.00 2.66
N PRO A 92 0.28 11.53 2.86
CA PRO A 92 1.21 11.00 3.87
C PRO A 92 0.68 11.06 5.30
N GLU A 93 -0.27 11.94 5.59
CA GLU A 93 -0.90 12.08 6.91
C GLU A 93 -1.62 10.80 7.38
N TYR A 94 -2.02 9.93 6.46
CA TYR A 94 -2.60 8.63 6.79
C TYR A 94 -1.55 7.57 7.18
N GLY A 95 -0.26 7.91 7.17
CA GLY A 95 0.86 7.08 7.64
C GLY A 95 1.63 6.35 6.54
N GLY A 96 1.08 6.30 5.32
CA GLY A 96 1.75 5.80 4.12
C GLY A 96 2.42 6.92 3.33
N ASN A 97 2.77 6.66 2.07
CA ASN A 97 3.33 7.63 1.12
C ASN A 97 4.38 8.58 1.74
N ARG A 98 5.24 8.07 2.64
CA ARG A 98 6.19 8.89 3.39
C ARG A 98 7.08 9.68 2.43
N GLU A 99 7.35 10.94 2.76
CA GLU A 99 8.16 11.84 1.93
C GLU A 99 7.63 11.97 0.49
N ASN A 100 6.34 11.71 0.29
CA ASN A 100 5.69 11.72 -1.03
C ASN A 100 6.33 10.70 -2.00
N ILE A 101 6.91 9.60 -1.52
CA ILE A 101 7.59 8.58 -2.35
C ILE A 101 6.68 8.07 -3.48
N GLY A 102 5.40 7.78 -3.18
CA GLY A 102 4.43 7.36 -4.19
C GLY A 102 4.14 8.43 -5.23
N TYR A 103 4.09 9.70 -4.84
CA TYR A 103 3.91 10.79 -5.79
C TYR A 103 5.12 10.95 -6.71
N GLN A 104 6.33 10.89 -6.15
CA GLN A 104 7.56 10.91 -6.93
C GLN A 104 7.60 9.75 -7.94
N LEU A 105 7.16 8.55 -7.54
CA LEU A 105 7.14 7.36 -8.39
C LEU A 105 6.26 7.53 -9.64
N ILE A 106 5.13 8.21 -9.52
CA ILE A 106 4.20 8.46 -10.64
C ILE A 106 4.41 9.82 -11.32
N GLY A 107 5.41 10.60 -10.88
CA GLY A 107 5.63 11.96 -11.36
C GLY A 107 4.52 12.94 -10.98
N PHE A 108 3.80 12.67 -9.91
CA PHE A 108 2.79 13.59 -9.37
C PHE A 108 3.48 14.71 -8.59
N ASP A 109 3.18 15.94 -8.98
CA ASP A 109 3.68 17.17 -8.36
C ASP A 109 2.54 17.73 -7.50
N ASP A 110 2.70 17.71 -6.17
CA ASP A 110 1.68 18.09 -5.19
C ASP A 110 1.50 19.61 -5.07
N ARG A 111 1.56 20.31 -6.21
CA ARG A 111 1.35 21.75 -6.28
C ARG A 111 -0.11 22.07 -5.99
N HIS A 112 -0.32 22.72 -4.84
CA HIS A 112 -1.62 23.22 -4.42
C HIS A 112 -2.21 24.32 -5.33
N PHE A 113 -1.41 24.90 -6.22
CA PHE A 113 -1.84 25.92 -7.18
C PHE A 113 -1.03 25.86 -8.46
N TRP A 114 -1.65 26.25 -9.56
CA TRP A 114 -0.98 26.46 -10.84
C TRP A 114 -0.90 27.94 -11.20
N GLN A 115 0.09 28.32 -12.01
CA GLN A 115 0.12 29.65 -12.63
C GLN A 115 -0.55 29.61 -14.00
N PRO A 116 -1.00 30.75 -14.55
CA PRO A 116 -1.47 30.84 -15.92
C PRO A 116 -0.46 30.21 -16.92
N PRO A 117 -0.92 29.46 -17.94
CA PRO A 117 -2.31 29.34 -18.39
C PRO A 117 -3.14 28.25 -17.69
N PHE A 118 -2.57 27.46 -16.78
CA PHE A 118 -3.23 26.28 -16.20
C PHE A 118 -3.95 26.56 -14.87
N GLY A 119 -3.57 27.63 -14.16
CA GLY A 119 -4.19 28.04 -12.89
C GLY A 119 -5.05 29.29 -12.98
N PHE A 120 -5.78 29.49 -14.08
CA PHE A 120 -6.74 30.60 -14.19
C PHE A 120 -7.75 30.62 -13.03
N TYR A 121 -8.13 29.45 -12.51
CA TYR A 121 -9.02 29.30 -11.35
C TYR A 121 -8.30 29.43 -9.99
N ASP A 122 -6.97 29.32 -9.97
CA ASP A 122 -6.14 29.44 -8.75
C ASP A 122 -5.58 30.87 -8.57
N ALA A 123 -5.84 31.76 -9.52
CA ALA A 123 -5.37 33.15 -9.48
C ALA A 123 -5.82 33.90 -8.22
N ASP A 124 -7.05 33.64 -7.76
CA ASP A 124 -7.61 34.22 -6.54
C ASP A 124 -6.93 33.70 -5.26
N TYR A 125 -6.39 32.47 -5.29
CA TYR A 125 -5.63 31.90 -4.17
C TYR A 125 -4.25 32.56 -4.06
N ALA A 126 -3.56 32.74 -5.20
CA ALA A 126 -2.26 33.40 -5.24
C ALA A 126 -2.30 34.88 -4.80
N GLU A 127 -3.42 35.58 -5.03
CA GLU A 127 -3.60 36.98 -4.62
C GLU A 127 -3.94 37.14 -3.13
N LYS A 128 -4.51 36.11 -2.49
CA LYS A 128 -4.94 36.14 -1.08
C LYS A 128 -3.91 35.64 -0.07
N GLY A 129 -2.88 34.93 -0.52
CA GLY A 129 -1.70 34.59 0.30
C GLY A 129 -1.96 33.60 1.44
N GLU A 130 -2.89 32.66 1.25
CA GLU A 130 -3.05 31.47 2.10
C GLU A 130 -2.45 30.23 1.42
#